data_AF-A0A970D9C3-F1
#
_entry.id   AF-A0A970D9C3-F1
#
_cell.length_a   1.000
_cell.length_b   1.000
_cell.length_c   1.000
_cell.angle_alpha   90.00
_cell.angle_beta   90.00
_cell.angle_gamma   90.00
#
_symmetry.space_group_name_H-M   'P 1'
#
loop_
_entity.id
_entity.type
_entity.pdbx_description
1 polymer ?
#
loop_
_entity_poly.entity_id
_entity_poly.type
_entity_poly.pdbx_seq_one_letter_code
_entity_poly.pdbx_strand_id
1 'polypeptide(L)'
;MSTALNIDSQVKEYKRQIINSVNNIPQDPKISKLSEKNFPISLTSPADNWKIFYYNNKIQAKALTTIIQQQDSIEDIESLLKTIVNEGCYQTSESHKLYFNDQVRKHIKKII
;
A
#
# COMPACT_ATOMS: atom_id res chain seq x y z
N MET A 1 -24.34 -18.76 -17.91
CA MET A 1 -23.50 -17.54 -17.86
C MET A 1 -23.81 -16.77 -16.57
N SER A 2 -23.41 -17.29 -15.39
CA SER A 2 -24.02 -16.79 -14.13
C SER A 2 -23.08 -16.80 -12.92
N THR A 3 -22.08 -17.67 -12.87
CA THR A 3 -21.13 -17.78 -11.75
C THR A 3 -19.89 -16.90 -11.93
N ALA A 4 -19.30 -16.85 -13.13
CA ALA A 4 -18.12 -16.03 -13.42
C ALA A 4 -18.40 -14.51 -13.24
N LEU A 5 -19.53 -14.02 -13.75
CA LEU A 5 -19.99 -12.63 -13.55
C LEU A 5 -20.22 -12.29 -12.07
N ASN A 6 -20.59 -13.27 -11.25
CA ASN A 6 -20.80 -13.10 -9.82
C ASN A 6 -19.45 -12.99 -9.08
N ILE A 7 -18.49 -13.86 -9.41
CA ILE A 7 -17.13 -13.82 -8.84
C ILE A 7 -16.42 -12.51 -9.22
N ASP A 8 -16.45 -12.10 -10.49
CA ASP A 8 -15.84 -10.85 -10.93
C ASP A 8 -16.43 -9.62 -10.21
N SER A 9 -17.75 -9.64 -9.95
CA SER A 9 -18.42 -8.58 -9.20
C SER A 9 -18.00 -8.58 -7.72
N GLN A 10 -17.83 -9.75 -7.12
CA GLN A 10 -17.38 -9.88 -5.73
C GLN A 10 -15.95 -9.37 -5.57
N VAL A 11 -15.04 -9.74 -6.46
CA VAL A 11 -13.65 -9.26 -6.46
C VAL A 11 -13.61 -7.74 -6.61
N LYS A 12 -14.39 -7.16 -7.53
CA LYS A 12 -14.47 -5.71 -7.72
C LYS A 12 -14.97 -4.97 -6.49
N GLU A 13 -16.02 -5.49 -5.86
CA GLU A 13 -16.57 -4.88 -4.65
C GLU A 13 -15.59 -4.97 -3.48
N TYR A 14 -14.94 -6.13 -3.31
CA TYR A 14 -13.90 -6.31 -2.30
C TYR A 14 -12.74 -5.33 -2.50
N LYS A 15 -12.20 -5.22 -3.73
CA LYS A 15 -11.18 -4.22 -4.09
C LYS A 15 -11.62 -2.81 -3.70
N ARG A 16 -12.86 -2.43 -4.01
CA ARG A 16 -13.41 -1.10 -3.69
C ARG A 16 -13.39 -0.84 -2.19
N GLN A 17 -13.85 -1.79 -1.38
CA GLN A 17 -13.89 -1.66 0.08
C GLN A 17 -12.50 -1.54 0.70
N ILE A 18 -11.55 -2.38 0.25
CA ILE A 18 -10.16 -2.32 0.71
C ILE A 18 -9.51 -1.00 0.29
N ILE A 19 -9.65 -0.58 -0.98
CA ILE A 19 -9.06 0.67 -1.48
C ILE A 19 -9.62 1.88 -0.73
N ASN A 20 -10.93 1.92 -0.46
CA ASN A 20 -11.53 2.98 0.35
C ASN A 20 -10.93 3.02 1.76
N SER A 21 -10.73 1.85 2.37
CA SER A 21 -10.11 1.74 3.69
C SER A 21 -8.65 2.17 3.69
N VAL A 22 -7.87 1.81 2.65
CA VAL A 22 -6.48 2.24 2.44
C VAL A 22 -6.39 3.76 2.22
N ASN A 23 -7.30 4.35 1.46
CA ASN A 23 -7.33 5.81 1.26
C ASN A 23 -7.66 6.59 2.54
N ASN A 24 -8.30 5.94 3.51
CA ASN A 24 -8.59 6.48 4.84
C ASN A 24 -7.44 6.29 5.86
N ILE A 25 -6.26 5.80 5.44
CA ILE A 25 -5.08 5.80 6.31
C ILE A 25 -4.83 7.24 6.78
N PRO A 26 -4.69 7.49 8.10
CA PRO A 26 -4.48 8.83 8.59
C PRO A 26 -3.23 9.43 7.97
N GLN A 27 -3.40 10.61 7.40
CA GLN A 27 -2.32 11.39 6.82
C GLN A 27 -1.68 12.17 7.96
N ASP A 28 -1.00 11.44 8.82
CA ASP A 28 -0.30 12.02 9.95
C ASP A 28 1.14 12.23 9.52
N PRO A 29 1.54 13.47 9.20
CA PRO A 29 2.89 13.72 8.77
C PRO A 29 3.81 13.58 9.99
N LYS A 30 4.30 12.37 10.26
CA LYS A 30 5.60 12.18 10.94
C LYS A 30 6.77 12.60 10.03
N ILE A 31 6.50 13.62 9.21
CA ILE A 31 7.40 14.37 8.35
C ILE A 31 8.25 15.31 9.23
N SER A 32 8.03 15.40 10.55
CA SER A 32 8.99 16.09 11.43
C SER A 32 10.44 15.58 11.29
N LYS A 33 10.65 14.37 10.75
CA LYS A 33 11.98 13.81 10.38
C LYS A 33 12.45 14.15 8.95
N LEU A 34 11.58 14.64 8.08
CA LEU A 34 11.87 15.11 6.72
C LEU A 34 11.71 16.63 6.71
N SER A 35 12.79 17.40 6.66
CA SER A 35 12.65 18.85 6.49
C SER A 35 11.76 19.16 5.28
N GLU A 36 11.02 20.28 5.29
CA GLU A 36 10.18 20.70 4.15
C GLU A 36 10.97 20.85 2.83
N LYS A 37 12.31 20.83 2.89
CA LYS A 37 13.21 20.82 1.72
C LYS A 37 13.42 19.42 1.11
N ASN A 38 12.99 18.35 1.77
CA ASN A 38 13.14 16.95 1.36
C ASN A 38 11.88 16.38 0.70
N PHE A 39 10.90 17.22 0.35
CA PHE A 39 9.74 16.82 -0.45
C PHE A 39 9.99 16.59 -1.96
N PRO A 40 11.04 17.10 -2.62
CA PRO A 40 11.30 16.71 -3.99
C PRO A 40 11.81 15.26 -4.01
N ILE A 41 11.18 14.43 -4.85
CA ILE A 41 11.76 13.15 -5.26
C ILE A 41 13.09 13.49 -5.92
N SER A 42 14.19 13.09 -5.28
CA SER A 42 15.53 13.31 -5.79
C SER A 42 15.79 12.31 -6.91
N LEU A 43 15.96 12.78 -8.13
CA LEU A 43 16.37 11.92 -9.26
C LEU A 43 17.80 11.37 -9.09
N THR A 44 18.57 11.91 -8.14
CA THR A 44 19.99 11.58 -7.94
C THR A 44 20.24 10.67 -6.73
N SER A 45 19.28 10.51 -5.82
CA SER A 45 19.44 9.74 -4.58
C SER A 45 18.27 8.78 -4.33
N PRO A 46 18.39 7.51 -4.73
CA PRO A 46 17.40 6.47 -4.43
C PRO A 46 17.12 6.30 -2.92
N ALA A 47 18.14 6.51 -2.08
CA ALA A 47 18.02 6.42 -0.63
C ALA A 47 17.11 7.52 -0.04
N ASP A 48 17.17 8.73 -0.59
CA ASP A 48 16.29 9.82 -0.15
C ASP A 48 14.86 9.60 -0.62
N ASN A 49 14.67 9.06 -1.83
CA ASN A 49 13.34 8.67 -2.32
C ASN A 49 12.71 7.57 -1.45
N TRP A 50 13.51 6.62 -0.96
CA TRP A 50 13.03 5.59 -0.04
C TRP A 50 12.54 6.19 1.29
N LYS A 51 13.29 7.15 1.88
CA LYS A 51 12.87 7.83 3.11
C LYS A 51 11.58 8.62 2.90
N ILE A 52 11.47 9.35 1.78
CA ILE A 52 10.26 10.10 1.41
C ILE A 52 9.06 9.14 1.33
N PHE A 53 9.22 8.01 0.65
CA PHE A 53 8.17 6.98 0.60
C PHE A 53 7.79 6.49 2.00
N TYR A 54 8.77 6.05 2.79
CA TYR A 54 8.54 5.43 4.09
C TYR A 54 7.85 6.33 5.11
N TYR A 55 8.10 7.65 5.09
CA TYR A 55 7.44 8.60 6.00
C TYR A 55 6.20 9.27 5.42
N ASN A 56 5.87 9.04 4.14
CA ASN A 56 4.70 9.63 3.49
C ASN A 56 3.58 8.58 3.30
N ASN A 57 2.63 8.59 4.23
CA ASN A 57 1.47 7.68 4.20
C ASN A 57 0.63 7.84 2.92
N LYS A 58 0.58 9.04 2.33
CA LYS A 58 -0.17 9.29 1.10
C LYS A 58 0.43 8.53 -0.08
N ILE A 59 1.76 8.57 -0.19
CA ILE A 59 2.47 7.87 -1.25
C ILE A 59 2.35 6.35 -1.03
N GLN A 60 2.48 5.88 0.21
CA GLN A 60 2.26 4.47 0.55
C GLN A 60 0.84 3.99 0.23
N ALA A 61 -0.19 4.76 0.59
CA ALA A 61 -1.58 4.41 0.29
C ALA A 61 -1.84 4.35 -1.23
N LYS A 62 -1.26 5.29 -1.99
CA LYS A 62 -1.35 5.28 -3.46
C LYS A 62 -0.66 4.05 -4.06
N ALA A 63 0.55 3.74 -3.61
CA ALA A 63 1.27 2.55 -4.07
C ALA A 63 0.51 1.26 -3.74
N LEU A 64 0.00 1.15 -2.52
CA LEU A 64 -0.80 -0.01 -2.10
C LEU A 64 -2.08 -0.16 -2.93
N THR A 65 -2.77 0.95 -3.23
CA THR A 65 -3.95 0.95 -4.11
C THR A 65 -3.62 0.37 -5.49
N THR A 66 -2.51 0.79 -6.09
CA THR A 66 -2.07 0.26 -7.40
C THR A 66 -1.76 -1.24 -7.32
N ILE A 67 -1.11 -1.70 -6.26
CA ILE A 67 -0.80 -3.13 -6.09
C ILE A 67 -2.08 -3.96 -5.93
N ILE A 68 -3.06 -3.48 -5.14
CA ILE A 68 -4.36 -4.15 -4.97
C ILE A 68 -5.13 -4.22 -6.28
N GLN A 69 -5.09 -3.16 -7.09
CA GLN A 69 -5.77 -3.14 -8.40
C GLN A 69 -5.25 -4.22 -9.35
N GLN A 70 -3.97 -4.57 -9.25
CA GLN A 70 -3.30 -5.59 -10.08
C GLN A 70 -3.60 -7.04 -9.66
N GLN A 71 -4.18 -7.28 -8.49
CA GLN A 71 -4.49 -8.64 -8.03
C GLN A 71 -5.78 -9.16 -8.65
N ASP A 72 -5.86 -10.42 -9.05
CA ASP A 72 -7.05 -10.94 -9.74
C ASP A 72 -8.03 -11.67 -8.82
N SER A 73 -7.61 -12.05 -7.61
CA SER A 73 -8.44 -12.79 -6.65
C SER A 73 -8.51 -12.11 -5.27
N ILE A 74 -9.52 -12.49 -4.47
CA ILE A 74 -9.66 -12.02 -3.08
C ILE A 74 -8.53 -12.60 -2.23
N GLU A 75 -8.19 -13.87 -2.46
CA GLU A 75 -7.12 -14.58 -1.76
C GLU A 75 -5.76 -13.92 -1.95
N ASP A 76 -5.45 -13.46 -3.17
CA ASP A 76 -4.20 -12.75 -3.46
C ASP A 76 -4.15 -11.39 -2.75
N ILE A 77 -5.28 -10.67 -2.73
CA ILE A 77 -5.39 -9.39 -2.01
C ILE A 77 -5.21 -9.62 -0.50
N GLU A 78 -5.85 -10.64 0.07
CA GLU A 78 -5.68 -10.97 1.48
C GLU A 78 -4.24 -11.36 1.82
N SER A 79 -3.64 -12.22 1.00
CA SER A 79 -2.26 -12.66 1.16
C SER A 79 -1.30 -11.48 1.13
N LEU A 80 -1.47 -10.58 0.15
CA LEU A 80 -0.75 -9.31 0.05
C LEU A 80 -0.85 -8.48 1.33
N LEU A 81 -2.07 -8.27 1.84
CA LEU A 81 -2.29 -7.45 3.04
C LEU A 81 -1.70 -8.11 4.29
N LYS A 82 -1.82 -9.43 4.43
CA LYS A 82 -1.21 -10.22 5.52
C LYS A 82 0.32 -10.10 5.48
N THR A 83 0.94 -10.22 4.31
CA THR A 83 2.39 -10.04 4.11
C THR A 83 2.83 -8.65 4.54
N ILE A 84 2.12 -7.59 4.12
CA ILE A 84 2.47 -6.21 4.52
C ILE A 84 2.33 -6.03 6.03
N VAL A 85 1.29 -6.59 6.67
CA VAL A 85 1.12 -6.48 8.12
C VAL A 85 2.24 -7.19 8.87
N ASN A 86 2.56 -8.42 8.48
CA ASN A 86 3.52 -9.27 9.19
C ASN A 86 4.96 -8.88 8.91
N GLU A 87 5.33 -8.77 7.63
CA GLU A 87 6.72 -8.52 7.20
C GLU A 87 7.04 -7.03 7.08
N GLY A 88 6.02 -6.17 6.98
CA GLY A 88 6.23 -4.73 6.81
C GLY A 88 6.73 -4.33 5.42
N CYS A 89 6.76 -5.27 4.47
CA CYS A 89 7.19 -4.99 3.11
C CYS A 89 6.41 -5.81 2.07
N TYR A 90 6.51 -5.39 0.81
CA TYR A 90 6.01 -6.10 -0.35
C TYR A 90 7.13 -6.21 -1.38
N GLN A 91 7.39 -7.41 -1.87
CA GLN A 91 8.41 -7.65 -2.89
C GLN A 91 7.86 -7.31 -4.28
N THR A 92 8.46 -6.31 -4.93
CA THR A 92 8.06 -5.89 -6.29
C THR A 92 8.90 -6.55 -7.38
N SER A 93 10.11 -6.99 -7.05
CA SER A 93 11.01 -7.78 -7.91
C SER A 93 12.06 -8.50 -7.06
N GLU A 94 12.90 -9.35 -7.66
CA GLU A 94 13.94 -10.11 -6.94
C GLU A 94 14.81 -9.24 -6.02
N SER A 95 15.13 -8.01 -6.45
CA SER A 95 16.02 -7.10 -5.72
C SER A 95 15.32 -5.91 -5.06
N HIS A 96 13.99 -5.78 -5.19
CA HIS A 96 13.27 -4.60 -4.69
C HIS A 96 12.09 -4.96 -3.78
N LYS A 97 12.08 -4.31 -2.62
CA LYS A 97 11.00 -4.38 -1.63
C LYS A 97 10.49 -2.97 -1.33
N LEU A 98 9.18 -2.81 -1.37
CA LEU A 98 8.49 -1.62 -0.87
C LEU A 98 8.22 -1.79 0.62
N TYR A 99 8.72 -0.88 1.45
CA TYR A 99 8.58 -0.95 2.90
C TYR A 99 7.47 -0.03 3.39
N PHE A 100 6.54 -0.59 4.15
CA PHE A 100 5.42 0.13 4.74
C PHE A 100 5.70 0.45 6.19
N ASN A 101 5.40 1.67 6.62
CA ASN A 101 5.62 2.07 7.99
C ASN A 101 4.57 1.49 8.95
N ASP A 102 4.85 1.58 10.25
CA ASP A 102 3.98 1.00 11.27
C ASP A 102 2.58 1.59 11.30
N GLN A 103 2.38 2.85 10.90
CA GLN A 103 1.05 3.45 10.88
C GLN A 103 0.19 2.83 9.77
N VAL A 104 0.76 2.71 8.56
CA VAL A 104 0.11 2.03 7.44
C VAL A 104 -0.19 0.58 7.81
N ARG A 105 0.80 -0.15 8.36
CA ARG A 105 0.62 -1.55 8.78
C ARG A 105 -0.45 -1.73 9.84
N LYS A 106 -0.48 -0.88 10.87
CA LYS A 106 -1.51 -0.89 11.92
C LYS A 106 -2.90 -0.60 11.38
N HIS A 107 -3.00 0.27 10.38
CA HIS A 107 -4.27 0.55 9.73
C HIS A 107 -4.74 -0.64 8.91
N ILE A 108 -3.87 -1.25 8.11
CA ILE A 108 -4.18 -2.45 7.32
C ILE A 108 -4.62 -3.61 8.22
N LYS A 109 -3.94 -3.81 9.36
CA LYS A 109 -4.30 -4.84 10.35
C LYS A 109 -5.72 -4.69 10.93
N LYS A 110 -6.35 -3.52 10.80
CA LYS A 110 -7.75 -3.31 11.22
C LYS A 110 -8.75 -3.63 10.10
N ILE A 111 -8.28 -3.70 8.87
CA ILE A 111 -9.10 -3.97 7.67
C ILE A 111 -9.27 -5.49 7.47
N ILE A 112 -8.21 -6.25 7.74
CA ILE A 112 -8.16 -7.72 7.66
C ILE A 112 -8.32 -8.37 9.03
#